data_AF-A0A951DKQ3-F1
#
_entry.id   AF-A0A951DKQ3-F1
#
_cell.length_a   1.000
_cell.length_b   1.000
_cell.length_c   1.000
_cell.angle_alpha   90.00
_cell.angle_beta   90.00
_cell.angle_gamma   90.00
#
_symmetry.space_group_name_H-M   'P 1'
#
loop_
_entity.id
_entity.type
_entity.pdbx_description
1 polymer ?
#
loop_
_entity_poly.entity_id
_entity_poly.type
_entity_poly.pdbx_seq_one_letter_code
_entity_poly.pdbx_strand_id
1 'polypeptide(L)'
;MTMIGDHGMFTTMETMSISKFKATCLQVLDDVRRTGRPVLVTKRGVPIAEVVPPSRPGKPRRVLGGAPGRIVGDIVSPVAGPDDWSGERTLELLR
;
A
#
# COMPACT_ATOMS: atom_id res chain seq x y z
N MET A 1 14.87 8.11 22.62
CA MET A 1 13.66 8.77 22.06
C MET A 1 13.68 8.55 20.55
N THR A 2 13.05 7.48 20.08
CA THR A 2 13.01 7.16 18.63
C THR A 2 12.06 8.15 17.97
N MET A 3 12.61 9.07 17.18
CA MET A 3 11.82 9.98 16.34
C MET A 3 11.03 9.14 15.33
N ILE A 4 9.71 9.06 15.52
CA ILE A 4 8.76 8.53 14.54
C ILE A 4 8.65 9.58 13.44
N GLY A 5 9.59 9.56 12.50
CA GLY A 5 9.50 10.35 11.28
C GLY A 5 8.86 9.51 10.19
N ASP A 6 7.56 9.69 9.96
CA ASP A 6 6.97 9.66 8.61
C ASP A 6 5.54 10.23 8.68
N HIS A 7 5.44 11.51 9.01
CA HIS A 7 4.21 12.27 8.82
C HIS A 7 4.21 12.73 7.37
N GLY A 8 3.47 12.01 6.52
CA GLY A 8 3.02 12.38 5.19
C GLY A 8 3.90 13.38 4.43
N MET A 9 4.95 12.90 3.77
CA MET A 9 5.50 13.64 2.64
C MET A 9 4.45 13.59 1.53
N PHE A 10 3.76 14.71 1.28
CA PHE A 10 3.11 14.95 0.00
C PHE A 10 4.21 14.94 -1.08
N THR A 11 4.57 13.76 -1.56
CA THR A 11 5.53 13.61 -2.65
C THR A 11 4.85 14.15 -3.90
N THR A 12 5.13 15.40 -4.24
CA THR A 12 4.70 15.99 -5.51
C THR A 12 5.26 15.13 -6.64
N MET A 13 4.41 14.33 -7.28
CA MET A 13 4.79 13.44 -8.36
C MET A 13 5.03 14.28 -9.62
N GLU A 14 6.28 14.33 -10.09
CA GLU A 14 6.60 15.06 -11.31
C GLU A 14 6.10 14.27 -12.53
N THR A 15 5.41 14.92 -13.47
CA THR A 15 4.94 14.28 -14.70
C THR A 15 5.77 14.73 -15.90
N MET A 16 6.22 13.78 -16.73
CA MET A 16 6.96 14.08 -17.95
C MET A 16 6.51 13.22 -19.15
N SER A 17 6.81 13.69 -20.35
CA SER A 17 6.56 12.93 -21.57
C SER A 17 7.63 11.87 -21.80
N ILE A 18 7.28 10.81 -22.50
CA ILE A 18 8.19 9.72 -22.87
C ILE A 18 9.36 10.22 -23.73
N SER A 19 9.16 11.26 -24.54
CA SER A 19 10.24 11.85 -25.34
C SER A 19 11.26 12.56 -24.46
N LYS A 20 10.80 13.32 -23.45
CA LYS A 20 11.68 13.96 -22.46
C LYS A 20 12.42 12.89 -21.65
N PHE A 21 11.70 11.89 -21.15
CA PHE A 21 12.28 10.79 -20.40
C PHE A 21 13.38 10.06 -21.18
N LYS A 22 13.15 9.75 -22.47
CA LYS A 22 14.17 9.10 -23.32
C LYS A 22 15.44 9.94 -23.46
N ALA A 23 15.31 11.26 -23.57
CA ALA A 23 16.45 12.17 -23.68
C ALA A 23 17.24 12.32 -22.37
N THR A 24 16.59 12.15 -21.20
CA THR A 24 17.18 12.42 -19.88
C THR A 24 17.16 11.20 -18.94
N CYS A 25 17.04 9.99 -19.48
CA CYS A 25 16.72 8.79 -18.72
C CYS A 25 17.66 8.56 -17.51
N LEU A 26 18.97 8.55 -17.76
CA LEU A 26 19.97 8.30 -16.71
C LEU A 26 19.94 9.37 -15.61
N GLN A 27 19.77 10.64 -15.98
CA GLN A 27 19.68 11.73 -15.01
C GLN A 27 18.42 11.59 -14.16
N VAL A 28 17.27 11.29 -14.78
CA VAL A 28 16.01 11.09 -14.06
C VAL A 28 16.12 9.92 -13.07
N LEU A 29 16.74 8.80 -13.47
CA LEU A 29 16.96 7.67 -12.57
C LEU A 29 17.87 8.04 -11.39
N ASP A 30 18.93 8.82 -11.62
CA ASP A 30 19.83 9.29 -10.56
C ASP A 30 19.12 10.24 -9.59
N ASP A 31 18.36 11.20 -10.13
CA ASP A 31 17.58 12.16 -9.34
C ASP A 31 16.51 11.45 -8.50
N VAL A 32 15.80 10.47 -9.06
CA VAL A 32 14.83 9.66 -8.29
C VAL A 32 15.53 8.90 -7.18
N ARG A 33 16.68 8.26 -7.46
CA ARG A 33 17.47 7.54 -6.45
C ARG A 33 17.95 8.46 -5.32
N ARG A 34 18.42 9.66 -5.66
CA ARG A 34 19.02 10.62 -4.73
C ARG A 34 17.98 11.38 -3.91
N THR A 35 16.88 11.80 -4.54
CA THR A 35 15.88 12.66 -3.91
C THR A 35 14.70 11.89 -3.33
N GLY A 36 14.47 10.65 -3.80
CA GLY A 36 13.30 9.86 -3.43
C GLY A 36 12.00 10.34 -4.05
N ARG A 37 12.02 11.37 -4.92
CA ARG A 37 10.82 11.91 -5.56
C ARG A 37 10.43 11.06 -6.76
N PRO A 38 9.19 10.53 -6.82
CA PRO A 38 8.74 9.72 -7.93
C PRO A 38 8.42 10.56 -9.17
N VAL A 39 8.52 9.93 -10.34
CA VAL A 39 8.25 10.54 -11.65
C VAL A 39 7.25 9.70 -12.43
N LEU A 40 6.20 10.34 -12.95
CA LEU A 40 5.22 9.75 -13.86
C LEU A 40 5.62 10.01 -15.32
N VAL A 41 5.76 8.94 -16.10
CA VAL A 41 6.06 9.02 -17.53
C VAL A 41 4.78 8.80 -18.34
N THR A 42 4.51 9.72 -19.26
CA THR A 42 3.30 9.73 -20.10
C THR A 42 3.63 9.62 -21.58
N LYS A 43 2.72 9.06 -22.37
CA LYS A 43 2.76 9.05 -23.82
C LYS A 43 1.46 9.64 -24.34
N ARG A 44 1.54 10.79 -25.03
CA ARG A 44 0.37 11.53 -25.52
C ARG A 44 -0.65 11.83 -24.40
N GLY A 45 -0.15 12.27 -23.24
CA GLY A 45 -0.98 12.58 -22.06
C GLY A 45 -1.44 11.36 -21.27
N VAL A 46 -1.27 10.14 -21.77
CA VAL A 46 -1.65 8.90 -21.06
C VAL A 46 -0.48 8.41 -20.22
N PRO A 47 -0.63 8.17 -18.91
CA PRO A 47 0.43 7.58 -18.09
C PRO A 47 0.76 6.17 -18.53
N ILE A 48 2.05 5.84 -18.63
CA ILE A 48 2.52 4.53 -19.11
C ILE A 48 3.54 3.87 -18.17
N ALA A 49 4.20 4.63 -17.30
CA ALA A 49 5.16 4.11 -16.34
C ALA A 49 5.34 5.08 -15.18
N GLU A 50 5.73 4.54 -14.02
CA GLU A 50 6.14 5.30 -12.86
C GLU A 50 7.57 4.89 -12.48
N VAL A 51 8.42 5.88 -12.21
CA VAL A 51 9.79 5.69 -11.73
C VAL A 51 9.83 6.06 -10.26
N VAL A 52 10.02 5.05 -9.41
CA VAL A 52 10.09 5.18 -7.96
C VAL A 52 11.51 4.90 -7.47
N PRO A 53 11.93 5.46 -6.31
CA PRO A 53 13.21 5.13 -5.73
C PRO A 53 13.32 3.61 -5.46
N PRO A 54 14.53 3.02 -5.60
CA PRO A 54 14.72 1.61 -5.34
C PRO A 54 14.43 1.29 -3.87
N SER A 55 13.88 0.10 -3.63
CA SER A 55 13.71 -0.40 -2.27
C SER A 55 15.06 -0.53 -1.58
N ARG A 56 15.16 -0.07 -0.32
CA ARG A 56 16.40 -0.20 0.45
C ARG A 56 16.73 -1.69 0.64
N PRO A 57 17.94 -2.14 0.28
CA PRO A 57 18.34 -3.53 0.47
C PRO A 57 18.22 -3.90 1.96
N GLY A 58 17.63 -5.06 2.25
CA GLY A 58 17.46 -5.58 3.61
C GLY A 58 16.25 -5.09 4.38
N LYS A 59 15.43 -4.17 3.82
CA LYS A 59 14.13 -3.83 4.43
C LYS A 59 13.04 -4.66 3.75
N PRO A 60 12.52 -5.73 4.39
CA PRO A 60 11.38 -6.44 3.84
C PRO A 60 10.23 -5.44 3.66
N ARG A 61 9.50 -5.56 2.54
CA ARG A 61 8.26 -4.82 2.34
C ARG A 61 7.38 -5.09 3.56
N ARG A 62 7.18 -4.08 4.42
CA ARG A 62 6.23 -4.18 5.53
C ARG A 62 4.84 -4.31 4.91
N VAL A 63 4.39 -5.55 4.73
CA VAL A 63 2.98 -5.81 4.48
C VAL A 63 2.30 -5.56 5.82
N LEU A 64 1.69 -4.38 5.97
CA LEU A 64 0.81 -4.14 7.10
C LEU A 64 -0.31 -5.21 7.05
N GLY A 65 -0.40 -6.06 8.07
CA GLY A 65 -1.41 -7.12 8.18
C GLY A 65 -0.96 -8.53 7.78
N GLY A 66 0.26 -8.70 7.25
CA GLY A 66 0.79 -10.02 6.86
C GLY A 66 1.72 -10.60 7.91
N ALA A 67 1.20 -11.08 9.05
CA ALA A 67 1.99 -12.01 9.85
C ALA A 67 2.13 -13.31 9.03
N PRO A 68 3.32 -13.96 9.00
CA PRO A 68 3.45 -15.30 8.43
C PRO A 68 2.64 -16.27 9.30
N GLY A 69 1.35 -16.41 9.00
CA GLY A 69 0.43 -17.34 9.63
C GLY A 69 0.14 -18.48 8.67
N ARG A 70 0.25 -19.72 9.15
CA ARG A 70 -0.27 -20.91 8.46
C ARG A 70 -1.66 -21.17 9.01
N ILE A 71 -2.65 -21.33 8.12
CA ILE A 71 -3.97 -21.81 8.53
C ILE A 71 -3.80 -23.25 9.00
N VAL A 72 -4.00 -23.49 10.29
CA VAL A 72 -3.99 -24.82 10.90
C VAL A 72 -5.40 -25.08 11.41
N GLY A 73 -6.15 -25.92 10.70
CA GLY A 73 -7.53 -26.27 11.05
C GLY A 73 -8.55 -25.84 9.99
N ASP A 74 -9.82 -26.07 10.30
CA ASP A 74 -10.96 -25.69 9.46
C ASP A 74 -11.34 -24.22 9.71
N ILE A 75 -11.53 -23.47 8.62
CA ILE A 75 -11.90 -22.05 8.62
C ILE A 75 -13.34 -21.83 8.19
N VAL A 76 -14.01 -22.87 7.68
CA VAL A 76 -15.35 -22.78 7.11
C VAL A 76 -16.38 -23.04 8.20
N SER A 77 -16.09 -23.96 9.11
CA SER A 77 -17.01 -24.25 10.21
C SER A 77 -17.17 -23.05 11.15
N PRO A 78 -18.41 -22.78 11.61
CA PRO A 78 -18.65 -21.75 12.61
C PRO A 78 -17.89 -22.11 13.89
N VAL A 79 -17.21 -21.11 14.46
CA VAL A 79 -16.44 -21.25 15.71
C VAL A 79 -17.33 -21.53 16.93
N ALA A 80 -18.60 -21.16 16.83
CA ALA A 80 -19.61 -21.24 17.87
C ALA A 80 -20.75 -22.16 17.42
N GLY A 81 -21.35 -22.90 18.34
CA GLY A 81 -22.51 -23.74 18.06
C GLY A 81 -23.75 -22.89 17.73
N PRO A 82 -24.79 -23.49 17.14
CA PRO A 82 -26.03 -22.77 16.80
C PRO A 82 -26.75 -22.15 18.02
N ASP A 83 -26.43 -22.61 19.23
CA ASP A 83 -27.02 -22.13 20.50
C ASP A 83 -26.14 -21.10 21.24
N ASP A 84 -24.86 -20.94 20.84
CA ASP A 84 -23.94 -19.96 21.43
C ASP A 84 -24.33 -18.51 21.09
N TRP A 85 -25.20 -18.32 20.10
CA TRP A 85 -25.74 -17.02 19.73
C TRP A 85 -27.08 -16.75 20.43
N SER A 86 -27.02 -16.34 21.70
CA SER A 86 -28.18 -15.80 22.40
C SER A 86 -28.43 -14.36 21.95
N GLY A 87 -29.24 -14.17 20.92
CA GLY A 87 -29.79 -12.85 20.61
C GLY A 87 -30.92 -12.55 21.58
N GLU A 88 -30.74 -11.65 22.53
CA GLU A 88 -31.84 -11.15 23.35
C GLU A 88 -32.96 -10.58 22.46
N ARG A 89 -34.02 -11.37 22.26
CA ARG A 89 -35.26 -10.90 21.64
C ARG A 89 -36.00 -10.08 22.70
N THR A 90 -35.78 -8.78 22.70
CA THR A 90 -36.73 -7.84 23.32
C THR A 90 -38.02 -7.88 22.50
N LEU A 91 -38.92 -8.79 22.87
CA LEU A 91 -40.35 -8.68 22.58
C LEU A 91 -41.09 -8.56 23.90
N GLU A 92 -40.92 -7.42 24.56
CA GLU A 92 -41.91 -6.94 25.50
C GLU A 92 -42.46 -5.63 24.93
N LEU A 93 -43.78 -5.44 25.06
CA LEU A 93 -44.62 -4.36 24.50
C LEU A 93 -45.34 -4.67 23.16
N LEU A 94 -46.05 -5.79 23.12
CA LEU A 94 -47.45 -5.72 22.64
C LEU A 94 -48.36 -5.98 23.85
N ARG A 95 -48.78 -4.90 24.51
CA ARG A 95 -49.95 -4.87 25.40
C ARG A 95 -50.85 -3.74 24.94
#